data_AF-A0A1V5FI44-F1
#
_entry.id   AF-A0A1V5FI44-F1
#
_cell.length_a   1.000
_cell.length_b   1.000
_cell.length_c   1.000
_cell.angle_alpha   90.00
_cell.angle_beta   90.00
_cell.angle_gamma   90.00
#
_symmetry.space_group_name_H-M   'P 1'
#
loop_
_entity.id
_entity.type
_entity.pdbx_description
1 polymer ?
#
loop_
_entity_poly.entity_id
_entity_poly.type
_entity_poly.pdbx_seq_one_letter_code
_entity_poly.pdbx_strand_id
1 'polypeptide(L)'
;MSFRLDPRFFSNPSGPHNAEVRVVYLDKGRGAWALKYAGADTGEPAELKMQCEDSGEWKEAIFQIDAARFDSSLPGGADMQLALLEGDDVIFHLLELNRR
;
A
#
# COMPACT_ATOMS: atom_id res chain seq x y z
N MET A 1 5.03 7.32 -3.45
CA MET A 1 5.81 6.25 -4.11
C MET A 1 4.86 5.31 -4.82
N SER A 2 5.23 4.81 -5.99
CA SER A 2 4.41 3.91 -6.82
C SER A 2 5.15 2.60 -7.06
N PHE A 3 4.43 1.48 -6.99
CA PHE A 3 4.98 0.14 -7.14
C PHE A 3 4.19 -0.61 -8.20
N ARG A 4 4.91 -1.33 -9.06
CA ARG A 4 4.34 -2.26 -10.04
C ARG A 4 4.90 -3.63 -9.77
N LEU A 5 4.05 -4.64 -9.73
CA LEU A 5 4.44 -6.03 -9.58
C LEU A 5 4.97 -6.57 -10.92
N ASP A 6 5.80 -7.61 -10.86
CA ASP A 6 6.10 -8.39 -12.06
C ASP A 6 4.76 -8.96 -12.59
N PRO A 7 4.44 -8.82 -13.90
CA PRO A 7 3.18 -9.32 -14.46
C PRO A 7 2.93 -10.82 -14.26
N ARG A 8 3.96 -11.59 -13.88
CA ARG A 8 3.88 -13.02 -13.59
C ARG A 8 3.64 -13.34 -12.11
N PHE A 9 3.59 -12.33 -11.24
CA PHE A 9 3.39 -12.54 -9.80
C PHE A 9 2.00 -13.14 -9.50
N PHE A 10 0.97 -12.60 -10.15
CA PHE A 10 -0.37 -13.18 -10.22
C PHE A 10 -0.67 -13.65 -11.65
N SER A 11 -1.23 -14.85 -11.81
CA SER A 11 -1.55 -15.40 -13.13
C SER A 11 -2.68 -14.67 -13.85
N ASN A 12 -3.56 -14.00 -13.11
CA ASN A 12 -4.63 -13.13 -13.62
C ASN A 12 -4.67 -11.82 -12.82
N PRO A 13 -3.81 -10.84 -13.12
CA PRO A 13 -3.67 -9.63 -12.29
C PRO A 13 -4.94 -8.76 -12.22
N SER A 14 -5.82 -8.84 -13.21
CA SER A 14 -7.12 -8.14 -13.23
C SER A 14 -8.23 -8.84 -12.43
N GLY A 15 -8.00 -10.07 -11.97
CA GLY A 15 -8.91 -10.76 -11.06
C GLY A 15 -8.79 -10.25 -9.62
N PRO A 16 -9.78 -10.53 -8.75
CA PRO A 16 -9.68 -10.24 -7.33
C PRO A 16 -8.68 -11.18 -6.65
N HIS A 17 -7.78 -10.62 -5.85
CA HIS A 17 -6.81 -11.36 -5.06
C HIS A 17 -6.85 -10.91 -3.60
N ASN A 18 -6.70 -11.87 -2.69
CA ASN A 18 -6.45 -11.57 -1.29
C ASN A 18 -4.94 -11.59 -1.06
N ALA A 19 -4.43 -10.61 -0.33
CA ALA A 19 -3.02 -10.50 -0.02
C ALA A 19 -2.81 -9.88 1.36
N GLU A 20 -1.62 -10.06 1.88
CA GLU A 20 -1.14 -9.33 3.04
C GLU A 20 -0.05 -8.36 2.59
N VAL A 21 -0.15 -7.10 3.03
CA VAL A 21 0.87 -6.09 2.76
C VAL A 21 1.48 -5.64 4.08
N ARG A 22 2.79 -5.81 4.19
CA ARG A 22 3.59 -5.34 5.33
C ARG A 22 4.37 -4.09 4.94
N VAL A 23 4.17 -3.01 5.69
CA VAL A 23 4.88 -1.75 5.50
C VAL A 23 5.71 -1.45 6.75
N VAL A 24 7.02 -1.32 6.57
CA VAL A 24 7.94 -0.91 7.64
C VAL A 24 8.27 0.57 7.47
N TYR A 25 7.96 1.38 8.48
CA TYR A 25 8.09 2.84 8.44
C TYR A 25 8.68 3.38 9.75
N LEU A 26 9.35 4.53 9.68
CA LEU A 26 9.82 5.24 10.86
C LEU A 26 8.69 6.10 11.41
N ASP A 27 8.23 5.79 12.61
CA ASP A 27 7.18 6.52 13.30
C ASP A 27 7.72 7.79 13.95
N LYS A 28 8.00 8.80 13.13
CA LYS A 28 8.54 10.10 13.55
C LYS A 28 7.67 11.23 13.03
N GLY A 29 7.50 12.27 13.84
CA GLY A 29 6.64 13.41 13.54
C GLY A 29 5.16 13.03 13.49
N ARG A 30 4.38 13.86 12.79
CA ARG A 30 2.91 13.76 12.69
C ARG A 30 2.43 13.55 11.26
N GLY A 31 3.27 13.01 10.39
CA GLY A 31 2.89 12.63 9.03
C GLY A 31 1.76 11.60 9.00
N ALA A 32 0.76 11.84 8.14
CA ALA A 32 -0.29 10.88 7.81
C ALA A 32 -0.04 10.32 6.42
N TRP A 33 -0.17 9.01 6.25
CA TRP A 33 0.09 8.33 4.99
C TRP A 33 -0.94 7.24 4.69
N ALA A 34 -1.03 6.82 3.44
CA ALA A 34 -1.91 5.72 3.02
C ALA A 34 -1.21 4.73 2.10
N LEU A 35 -1.54 3.44 2.28
CA LEU A 35 -1.40 2.42 1.26
C LEU A 35 -2.63 2.46 0.34
N LYS A 36 -2.42 2.65 -0.96
CA LYS A 36 -3.46 2.62 -1.99
C LYS A 36 -3.31 1.39 -2.87
N TYR A 37 -4.44 0.79 -3.23
CA TYR A 37 -4.54 -0.33 -4.16
C TYR A 37 -5.87 -0.28 -4.93
N ALA A 38 -5.99 -0.97 -6.07
CA ALA A 38 -7.26 -1.06 -6.79
C ALA A 38 -8.16 -2.14 -6.16
N GLY A 39 -9.33 -1.76 -5.65
CA GLY A 39 -10.33 -2.71 -5.17
C GLY A 39 -11.20 -3.27 -6.32
N ALA A 40 -11.62 -4.53 -6.21
CA ALA A 40 -12.44 -5.21 -7.22
C ALA A 40 -13.76 -4.49 -7.54
N ASP A 41 -14.37 -3.84 -6.55
CA ASP A 41 -15.77 -3.40 -6.65
C ASP A 41 -15.96 -1.88 -6.62
N THR A 42 -14.92 -1.09 -6.33
CA THR A 42 -15.12 0.29 -5.87
C THR A 42 -14.99 1.38 -6.93
N GLY A 43 -14.47 1.10 -8.13
CA GLY A 43 -14.21 2.11 -9.18
C GLY A 43 -13.10 3.11 -8.82
N GLU A 44 -13.00 3.48 -7.55
CA GLU A 44 -11.95 4.26 -6.91
C GLU A 44 -10.93 3.35 -6.21
N PRO A 45 -9.65 3.78 -6.11
CA PRO A 45 -8.65 3.09 -5.31
C PRO A 45 -9.08 2.98 -3.84
N ALA A 46 -8.87 1.82 -3.25
CA ALA A 46 -8.98 1.63 -1.81
C ALA A 46 -7.78 2.28 -1.10
N GLU A 47 -8.01 2.86 0.08
CA GLU A 47 -6.99 3.54 0.88
C GLU A 47 -6.98 3.02 2.31
N LEU A 48 -5.82 2.55 2.79
CA LEU A 48 -5.59 2.15 4.17
C LEU A 48 -4.66 3.18 4.82
N LYS A 49 -5.19 3.95 5.76
CA LYS A 49 -4.55 5.14 6.34
C LYS A 49 -3.83 4.82 7.65
N MET A 50 -2.71 5.49 7.86
CA MET A 50 -1.91 5.44 9.08
C MET A 50 -1.49 6.85 9.48
N GLN A 51 -1.39 7.07 10.79
CA GLN A 51 -0.94 8.32 11.39
C GLN A 51 0.31 8.04 12.21
N CYS A 52 1.37 8.82 12.00
CA CYS A 52 2.54 8.77 12.87
C CYS A 52 2.23 9.41 14.23
N GLU A 53 2.76 8.81 15.29
CA GLU A 53 2.57 9.19 16.70
C GLU A 53 3.84 9.78 17.33
N ASP A 54 4.90 9.95 16.55
CA ASP A 54 6.20 10.48 16.97
C ASP A 54 6.92 9.65 18.06
N SER A 55 6.81 8.32 18.01
CA SER A 55 7.55 7.46 18.94
C SER A 55 9.06 7.42 18.67
N GLY A 56 9.50 7.73 17.45
CA GLY A 56 10.89 7.63 17.00
C GLY A 56 11.34 6.20 16.67
N GLU A 57 10.43 5.22 16.68
CA GLU A 57 10.73 3.81 16.46
C GLU A 57 10.34 3.34 15.05
N TRP A 58 11.00 2.30 14.55
CA TRP A 58 10.55 1.59 13.34
C TRP A 58 9.33 0.74 13.69
N LYS A 59 8.20 0.98 13.02
CA LYS A 59 6.94 0.24 13.20
C LYS A 59 6.60 -0.57 11.95
N GLU A 60 5.87 -1.65 12.16
CA GLU A 60 5.31 -2.50 11.10
C GLU A 60 3.79 -2.31 11.05
N ALA A 61 3.27 -1.89 9.90
CA ALA A 61 1.84 -1.90 9.61
C ALA A 61 1.53 -3.12 8.73
N ILE A 62 0.67 -4.01 9.22
CA ILE A 62 0.24 -5.21 8.50
C ILE A 62 -1.21 -5.03 8.06
N PHE A 63 -1.42 -5.00 6.75
CA PHE A 63 -2.72 -4.84 6.13
C PHE A 63 -3.18 -6.12 5.48
N GLN A 64 -4.40 -6.54 5.79
CA GLN A 64 -5.11 -7.55 5.01
C GLN A 64 -5.89 -6.82 3.93
N ILE A 65 -5.58 -7.12 2.67
CA ILE A 65 -6.32 -6.57 1.52
C ILE A 65 -7.11 -7.69 0.86
N ASP A 66 -8.41 -7.45 0.73
CA ASP A 66 -9.34 -8.38 0.11
C ASP A 66 -9.75 -7.86 -1.27
N ALA A 67 -9.91 -8.80 -2.20
CA ALA A 67 -10.37 -8.53 -3.56
C ALA A 67 -9.60 -7.39 -4.26
N ALA A 68 -8.26 -7.36 -4.12
CA ALA A 68 -7.41 -6.41 -4.81
C ALA A 68 -7.16 -6.82 -6.27
N ARG A 69 -7.13 -5.84 -7.18
CA ARG A 69 -6.63 -6.00 -8.56
C ARG A 69 -5.24 -5.41 -8.66
N PHE A 70 -4.35 -6.11 -9.35
CA PHE A 70 -2.96 -5.69 -9.60
C PHE A 70 -2.73 -5.55 -11.11
N ASP A 71 -3.62 -4.80 -11.75
CA ASP A 71 -3.74 -4.64 -13.21
C ASP A 71 -3.12 -3.34 -13.74
N SER A 72 -2.26 -2.70 -12.95
CA SER A 72 -1.64 -1.42 -13.24
C SER A 72 -2.65 -0.29 -13.50
N SER A 73 -3.83 -0.34 -12.88
CA SER A 73 -4.89 0.66 -13.05
C SER A 73 -4.70 1.93 -12.23
N LEU A 74 -3.80 1.95 -11.23
CA LEU A 74 -3.53 3.17 -10.47
C LEU A 74 -2.73 4.19 -11.29
N PRO A 75 -2.78 5.50 -10.92
CA PRO A 75 -2.02 6.54 -11.60
C PRO A 75 -0.54 6.20 -11.77
N GLY A 76 -0.03 6.40 -12.99
CA GLY A 76 1.33 6.02 -13.37
C GLY A 76 1.51 4.53 -13.71
N GLY A 77 0.41 3.79 -13.87
CA GLY A 77 0.45 2.36 -14.18
C GLY A 77 0.95 1.54 -12.99
N ALA A 78 0.50 1.88 -11.79
CA ALA A 78 0.93 1.24 -10.56
C ALA A 78 -0.10 0.21 -10.07
N ASP A 79 0.36 -0.74 -9.28
CA ASP A 79 -0.47 -1.73 -8.60
C ASP A 79 -0.71 -1.35 -7.14
N MET A 80 0.27 -0.68 -6.52
CA MET A 80 0.17 -0.13 -5.18
C MET A 80 0.86 1.23 -5.11
N GLN A 81 0.40 2.08 -4.19
CA GLN A 81 1.04 3.35 -3.90
C GLN A 81 1.14 3.59 -2.40
N LEU A 82 2.27 4.14 -1.95
CA LEU A 82 2.38 4.78 -0.65
C LEU A 82 2.28 6.29 -0.88
N ALA A 83 1.26 6.92 -0.31
CA ALA A 83 1.01 8.35 -0.47
C ALA A 83 1.08 9.06 0.88
N LEU A 84 1.85 10.13 0.96
CA LEU A 84 1.70 11.11 2.02
C LEU A 84 0.34 11.81 1.83
N LEU A 85 -0.42 11.96 2.90
CA LEU A 85 -1.71 12.64 2.90
C LEU A 85 -1.54 14.06 3.42
N GLU A 86 -0.93 14.20 4.59
CA GLU A 86 -0.73 15.47 5.29
C GLU A 86 0.40 15.34 6.32
N GLY A 87 0.83 16.48 6.88
CA GLY A 87 1.82 16.54 7.94
C GLY A 87 3.26 16.38 7.44
N ASP A 88 4.11 15.86 8.33
CA ASP A 88 5.54 15.69 8.10
C ASP A 88 5.84 14.55 7.11
N ASP A 89 7.01 14.60 6.47
CA ASP A 89 7.50 13.50 5.65
C ASP A 89 7.64 12.21 6.45
N VAL A 90 7.33 11.08 5.81
CA VAL A 90 7.44 9.74 6.41
C VAL A 90 8.52 8.93 5.70
N ILE A 91 9.43 8.35 6.48
CA ILE A 91 10.48 7.48 5.97
C ILE A 91 9.98 6.04 5.96
N PHE A 92 10.07 5.39 4.81
CA PHE A 92 9.70 3.98 4.63
C PHE A 92 10.95 3.15 4.37
N HIS A 93 11.02 1.97 4.99
CA HIS A 93 12.09 1.02 4.81
C HIS A 93 11.71 -0.13 3.87
N LEU A 94 10.48 -0.63 3.99
CA LEU A 94 10.01 -1.79 3.25
C LEU A 94 8.52 -1.70 2.94
N LEU A 95 8.16 -2.15 1.73
CA LEU A 95 6.82 -2.61 1.40
C LEU A 95 6.95 -4.03 0.85
N GLU A 96 6.30 -4.97 1.51
CA GLU A 96 6.33 -6.39 1.17
C GLU A 96 4.90 -6.87 0.96
N LEU A 97 4.67 -7.60 -0.13
CA LEU A 97 3.37 -8.20 -0.43
C LEU A 97 3.49 -9.72 -0.43
N ASN A 98 2.65 -10.37 0.35
CA ASN A 98 2.53 -11.82 0.44
C ASN A 98 1.18 -12.28 -0.11
N ARG A 99 1.20 -13.32 -0.95
CA ARG A 99 -0.01 -13.99 -1.43
C ARG A 99 -0.67 -14.76 -0.28
N ARG A 100 -2.00 -14.76 -0.22
CA ARG A 100 -2.77 -15.59 0.72
C ARG A 100 -3.47 -16.74 0.00
#